data_AF-A0A662LQ68-F1
#
_entry.id   AF-A0A662LQ68-F1
#
_cell.length_a   1.000
_cell.length_b   1.000
_cell.length_c   1.000
_cell.angle_alpha   90.00
_cell.angle_beta   90.00
_cell.angle_gamma   90.00
#
_symmetry.space_group_name_H-M   'P 1'
#
loop_
_entity.id
_entity.type
_entity.pdbx_description
1 polymer ?
#
loop_
_entity_poly.entity_id
_entity_poly.type
_entity_poly.pdbx_seq_one_letter_code
_entity_poly.pdbx_strand_id
1 'polypeptide(L)'
;MHVTPTYIYDKLYSHFGPQHWWPMDKTYHQKHKSDPRFEVIIGAILTQNTAWINVEKAIINLKEQKMLSHKKINDSNIDSLKELIKPSGFFNQKAI
;
A
#
# COMPACT_ATOMS: atom_id res chain seq x y z
N MET A 1 26.96 -27.72 4.36
CA MET A 1 26.75 -26.34 4.83
C MET A 1 25.27 -26.16 5.09
N HIS A 2 24.84 -25.95 6.34
CA HIS A 2 23.43 -25.78 6.67
C HIS A 2 23.04 -24.34 6.38
N VAL A 3 22.17 -24.14 5.38
CA VAL A 3 21.65 -22.81 5.08
C VAL A 3 20.59 -22.47 6.12
N THR A 4 20.76 -21.37 6.84
CA THR A 4 19.79 -20.86 7.83
C THR A 4 19.14 -19.59 7.30
N PRO A 5 17.93 -19.23 7.77
CA PRO A 5 17.31 -17.94 7.43
C PRO A 5 18.21 -16.75 7.73
N THR A 6 18.93 -16.77 8.85
CA THR A 6 19.87 -15.72 9.25
C THR A 6 21.04 -15.60 8.26
N TYR A 7 21.61 -16.73 7.83
CA TYR A 7 22.67 -16.73 6.83
C TYR A 7 22.21 -16.11 5.50
N ILE A 8 20.99 -16.43 5.04
CA ILE A 8 20.42 -15.83 3.83
C ILE A 8 20.20 -14.33 4.04
N TYR A 9 19.61 -13.94 5.17
CA TYR A 9 19.37 -12.53 5.52
C TYR A 9 20.67 -11.72 5.48
N ASP A 10 21.74 -12.20 6.14
CA ASP A 10 23.02 -11.49 6.20
C ASP A 10 23.66 -11.34 4.80
N LYS A 11 23.54 -12.37 3.95
CA LYS A 11 24.03 -12.31 2.57
C LYS A 11 23.26 -11.30 1.72
N LEU A 12 21.93 -11.31 1.81
CA LEU A 12 21.09 -10.36 1.09
C LEU A 12 21.30 -8.94 1.61
N TYR A 13 21.36 -8.75 2.93
CA TYR A 13 21.57 -7.45 3.56
C TYR A 13 22.95 -6.88 3.24
N SER A 14 24.01 -7.71 3.25
CA SER A 14 25.36 -7.27 2.87
C SER A 14 25.46 -6.85 1.40
N HIS A 15 24.66 -7.47 0.51
CA HIS A 15 24.70 -7.16 -0.92
C HIS A 15 23.83 -5.95 -1.29
N PHE A 16 22.60 -5.90 -0.76
CA PHE A 16 21.60 -4.90 -1.12
C PHE A 16 21.53 -3.73 -0.13
N GLY A 17 21.93 -3.92 1.13
CA GLY A 17 21.77 -2.93 2.19
C GLY A 17 20.29 -2.66 2.56
N PRO A 18 20.00 -1.59 3.31
CA PRO A 18 18.64 -1.16 3.60
C PRO A 18 17.87 -0.82 2.31
N GLN A 19 16.84 -1.61 2.01
CA GLN A 19 16.09 -1.45 0.75
C GLN A 19 14.98 -0.41 0.81
N HIS A 20 14.45 -0.12 2.01
CA HIS A 20 13.22 0.69 2.16
C HIS A 20 12.11 0.23 1.20
N TRP A 21 12.00 -1.09 1.06
CA TRP A 21 11.35 -1.75 -0.08
C TRP A 21 9.86 -1.44 -0.23
N TRP A 22 9.17 -1.10 0.87
CA TRP A 22 7.76 -0.71 0.80
C TRP A 22 7.64 0.80 0.56
N PRO A 23 7.06 1.24 -0.57
CA PRO A 23 6.93 2.66 -0.88
C PRO A 23 5.80 3.30 -0.07
N MET A 24 5.99 4.55 0.33
CA MET A 24 4.99 5.37 1.01
C MET A 24 5.34 6.85 0.87
N ASP A 25 4.35 7.69 0.62
CA ASP A 25 4.53 9.10 0.29
C ASP A 25 4.41 9.98 1.54
N LYS A 26 5.55 10.15 2.21
CA LYS A 26 5.66 11.01 3.41
C LYS A 26 5.17 12.43 3.15
N THR A 27 5.40 12.99 1.96
CA THR A 27 5.03 14.36 1.61
C THR A 27 3.52 14.52 1.52
N TYR A 28 2.83 13.57 0.88
CA TYR A 28 1.37 13.52 0.85
C TYR A 28 0.81 13.50 2.28
N HIS A 29 1.34 12.64 3.14
CA HIS A 29 0.85 12.47 4.50
C HIS A 29 1.10 13.69 5.39
N GLN A 30 2.26 14.34 5.25
CA GLN A 30 2.55 15.61 5.93
C GLN A 30 1.59 16.72 5.49
N LYS A 31 1.36 16.86 4.17
CA LYS A 31 0.48 17.89 3.61
C LYS A 31 -0.98 17.72 4.03
N HIS A 32 -1.46 16.47 4.12
CA HIS A 32 -2.86 16.17 4.41
C HIS A 32 -3.12 15.79 5.87
N LYS A 33 -2.11 15.86 6.74
CA LYS A 33 -2.18 15.51 8.17
C LYS A 33 -2.79 14.11 8.39
N SER A 34 -2.32 13.14 7.60
CA SER A 34 -2.75 11.74 7.69
C SER A 34 -1.59 10.83 8.11
N ASP A 35 -1.90 9.66 8.67
CA ASP A 35 -0.89 8.71 9.15
C ASP A 35 -0.23 7.96 7.98
N PRO A 36 1.10 8.08 7.77
CA PRO A 36 1.78 7.39 6.68
C PRO A 36 1.74 5.86 6.77
N ARG A 37 1.56 5.30 7.98
CA ARG A 37 1.41 3.85 8.16
C ARG A 37 0.11 3.34 7.52
N PHE A 38 -0.88 4.21 7.34
CA PHE A 38 -2.14 3.84 6.72
C PHE A 38 -1.98 3.54 5.22
N GLU A 39 -1.10 4.25 4.50
CA GLU A 39 -0.80 3.92 3.09
C GLU A 39 -0.13 2.54 2.97
N VAL A 40 0.73 2.17 3.93
CA VAL A 40 1.33 0.83 3.98
C VAL A 40 0.26 -0.24 4.18
N ILE A 41 -0.67 -0.04 5.13
CA ILE A 41 -1.77 -0.98 5.39
C ILE A 41 -2.66 -1.14 4.16
N ILE A 42 -3.07 -0.03 3.55
CA ILE A 42 -3.91 -0.05 2.34
C ILE A 42 -3.17 -0.72 1.18
N GLY A 43 -1.89 -0.39 0.96
CA GLY A 43 -1.08 -1.05 -0.06
C GLY A 43 -1.02 -2.58 0.14
N ALA A 44 -0.88 -3.05 1.38
CA ALA A 44 -0.82 -4.48 1.69
C ALA A 44 -2.15 -5.21 1.44
N ILE A 45 -3.29 -4.54 1.66
CA ILE A 45 -4.61 -5.07 1.29
C ILE A 45 -4.76 -5.09 -0.24
N LEU A 46 -4.44 -3.97 -0.88
CA LEU A 46 -4.61 -3.80 -2.32
C LEU A 46 -3.70 -4.73 -3.13
N THR A 47 -2.52 -5.12 -2.64
CA THR A 47 -1.58 -6.02 -3.34
C THR A 47 -2.03 -7.48 -3.42
N GLN A 48 -3.09 -7.87 -2.70
CA GLN A 48 -3.59 -9.25 -2.74
C GLN A 48 -4.08 -9.58 -4.17
N ASN A 49 -3.53 -10.64 -4.75
CA ASN A 49 -3.84 -11.13 -6.11
C ASN A 49 -3.76 -10.06 -7.20
N THR A 50 -2.81 -9.13 -7.13
CA THR A 50 -2.63 -8.09 -8.15
C THR A 50 -1.16 -7.69 -8.32
N ALA A 51 -0.84 -7.12 -9.48
CA ALA A 51 0.48 -6.57 -9.74
C ALA A 51 0.66 -5.20 -9.05
N TRP A 52 1.86 -4.91 -8.57
CA TRP A 52 2.15 -3.66 -7.86
C TRP A 52 1.79 -2.40 -8.66
N ILE A 53 2.04 -2.38 -9.98
CA ILE A 53 1.67 -1.26 -10.87
C ILE A 53 0.18 -0.90 -10.82
N ASN A 54 -0.70 -1.86 -10.53
CA ASN A 54 -2.13 -1.63 -10.38
C ASN A 54 -2.49 -1.12 -8.98
N VAL A 55 -1.74 -1.53 -7.96
CA VAL A 55 -1.83 -0.97 -6.60
C VAL A 55 -1.44 0.50 -6.63
N GLU A 56 -0.36 0.85 -7.32
CA GLU A 56 0.10 2.24 -7.46
C GLU A 56 -0.99 3.13 -8.06
N LYS A 57 -1.65 2.68 -9.13
CA LYS A 57 -2.80 3.40 -9.73
C LYS A 57 -3.93 3.60 -8.72
N ALA A 58 -4.30 2.56 -7.96
CA ALA A 58 -5.34 2.66 -6.94
C ALA A 58 -4.94 3.61 -5.79
N ILE A 59 -3.68 3.59 -5.35
CA ILE A 59 -3.16 4.51 -4.34
C ILE A 59 -3.18 5.95 -4.85
N ILE A 60 -2.80 6.18 -6.12
CA ILE A 60 -2.88 7.51 -6.76
C ILE A 60 -4.33 8.01 -6.77
N ASN A 61 -5.29 7.19 -7.20
CA ASN A 61 -6.71 7.54 -7.16
C ASN A 61 -7.17 7.94 -5.75
N LEU A 62 -6.78 7.16 -4.72
CA LEU A 62 -7.10 7.46 -3.33
C LEU A 62 -6.44 8.77 -2.85
N LYS A 63 -5.20 9.06 -3.27
CA LYS A 63 -4.50 10.31 -2.92
C LYS A 63 -5.18 11.52 -3.55
N GLU A 64 -5.57 11.43 -4.82
CA GLU A 64 -6.28 12.50 -5.53
C GLU A 64 -7.61 12.85 -4.86
N GLN A 65 -8.33 11.83 -4.36
CA GLN A 65 -9.56 12.01 -3.59
C GLN A 65 -9.35 12.25 -2.09
N LYS A 66 -8.09 12.34 -1.62
CA LYS A 66 -7.72 12.54 -0.21
C LYS A 66 -8.31 11.49 0.73
N MET A 67 -8.37 10.23 0.27
CA MET A 67 -9.02 9.11 0.94
C MET A 67 -8.09 8.21 1.76
N LEU A 68 -6.77 8.43 1.75
CA LEU A 68 -5.82 7.65 2.57
C LEU A 68 -5.87 8.02 4.07
N SER A 69 -7.02 7.79 4.72
CA SER A 69 -7.16 7.75 6.18
C SER A 69 -8.35 6.86 6.57
N HIS A 70 -8.27 6.20 7.73
CA HIS A 70 -9.33 5.31 8.22
C HIS A 70 -10.70 5.99 8.26
N LYS A 71 -10.76 7.24 8.76
CA LYS A 71 -12.00 8.01 8.84
C LYS A 71 -12.61 8.27 7.46
N LYS A 72 -11.79 8.71 6.51
CA LYS A 72 -12.26 9.02 5.15
C LYS A 72 -12.76 7.78 4.41
N ILE A 73 -12.13 6.63 4.60
CA ILE A 73 -12.61 5.37 4.02
C ILE A 73 -13.90 4.93 4.68
N ASN A 74 -13.97 4.93 6.02
CA ASN A 74 -15.16 4.52 6.76
C ASN A 74 -16.39 5.39 6.44
N ASP A 75 -16.18 6.69 6.24
CA ASP A 75 -17.25 7.64 5.93
C ASP A 75 -17.56 7.70 4.41
N SER A 76 -16.83 6.96 3.57
CA SER A 76 -17.00 7.02 2.11
C SER A 76 -18.17 6.18 1.62
N ASN A 77 -18.74 6.61 0.49
CA ASN A 77 -19.66 5.77 -0.27
C ASN A 77 -18.89 4.56 -0.85
N ILE A 78 -19.39 3.35 -0.58
CA ILE A 78 -18.72 2.11 -0.97
C ILE A 78 -18.51 1.98 -2.49
N ASP A 79 -19.45 2.46 -3.32
CA ASP A 79 -19.32 2.40 -4.77
C ASP A 79 -18.25 3.36 -5.29
N SER A 80 -18.12 4.52 -4.65
CA SER A 80 -17.01 5.45 -4.92
C SER A 80 -15.67 4.83 -4.54
N LEU A 81 -15.57 4.18 -3.38
CA LEU A 81 -14.34 3.49 -2.96
C LEU A 81 -13.95 2.38 -3.93
N LYS A 82 -14.92 1.57 -4.36
CA LYS A 82 -14.73 0.49 -5.35
C LYS A 82 -14.14 1.01 -6.65
N GLU A 83 -14.66 2.12 -7.19
CA GLU A 83 -14.14 2.70 -8.43
C GLU A 83 -12.70 3.20 -8.28
N LEU A 84 -12.35 3.80 -7.13
CA LEU A 84 -10.98 4.26 -6.87
C LEU A 84 -9.98 3.11 -6.79
N ILE A 85 -10.37 1.98 -6.17
CA ILE A 85 -9.49 0.82 -6.02
C ILE A 85 -9.61 -0.22 -7.14
N LYS A 86 -10.49 0.02 -8.12
CA LYS A 86 -10.76 -0.86 -9.26
C LYS A 86 -9.52 -1.38 -10.00
N PRO A 87 -8.46 -0.57 -10.22
CA PRO A 87 -7.24 -1.06 -10.88
C PRO A 87 -6.63 -2.27 -10.16
N SER A 88 -6.75 -2.33 -8.83
CA SER A 88 -6.18 -3.40 -8.02
C SER A 88 -6.89 -4.75 -8.14
N GLY A 89 -8.02 -4.86 -8.86
CA GLY A 89 -8.80 -6.10 -9.00
C GLY A 89 -9.45 -6.55 -7.69
N PHE A 90 -10.44 -7.46 -7.74
CA PHE A 90 -11.22 -7.90 -6.57
C PHE A 90 -11.75 -6.73 -5.71
N PHE A 91 -12.06 -5.59 -6.35
CA PHE A 91 -12.38 -4.34 -5.68
C PHE A 91 -13.66 -4.42 -4.84
N ASN A 92 -14.56 -5.36 -5.15
CA ASN A 92 -15.72 -5.63 -4.30
C ASN A 92 -15.32 -6.18 -2.93
N GLN A 93 -14.40 -7.15 -2.89
CA GLN A 93 -13.90 -7.74 -1.65
C GLN A 93 -12.93 -6.81 -0.91
N LYS A 94 -12.17 -6.00 -1.64
CA LYS A 94 -11.21 -5.06 -1.05
C LYS A 94 -11.84 -3.79 -0.48
N ALA A 95 -13.11 -3.53 -0.79
CA ALA A 95 -13.85 -2.35 -0.32
C ALA A 95 -14.68 -2.60 0.96
N ILE A 96 -14.68 -3.84 1.48
CA ILE A 96 -15.44 -4.26 2.67
C ILE A 96 -14.51 -4.68 3.82
#